data_AF-A0A969NAW3-F1
#
_entry.id   AF-A0A969NAW3-F1
#
_cell.length_a   1.000
_cell.length_b   1.000
_cell.length_c   1.000
_cell.angle_alpha   90.00
_cell.angle_beta   90.00
_cell.angle_gamma   90.00
#
_symmetry.space_group_name_H-M   'P 1'
#
loop_
_entity.id
_entity.type
_entity.pdbx_description
1 polymer ?
#
loop_
_entity_poly.entity_id
_entity_poly.type
_entity_poly.pdbx_seq_one_letter_code
_entity_poly.pdbx_strand_id
1 'polypeptide(L)'
;MNEWGKNTENQYKKAGAYLEYGSLLIKLEKKDRALEFYKEGQQIYIRNYGKRHPFTSNSYLTLGDFYLQSNKIELALINYQKSIIQIQSSLVINRFYRYLI
;
A
#
# COMPACT_ATOMS: atom_id res chain seq x y z
N MET A 1 -24.19 -4.29 13.97
CA MET A 1 -22.90 -3.70 13.52
C MET A 1 -22.68 -2.43 14.33
N ASN A 2 -21.75 -2.46 15.28
CA ASN A 2 -21.43 -1.36 16.21
C ASN A 2 -20.79 -0.17 15.46
N GLU A 3 -20.95 1.06 15.98
CA GLU A 3 -20.47 2.30 15.36
C GLU A 3 -18.97 2.28 14.99
N TRP A 4 -18.17 1.55 15.77
CA TRP A 4 -16.75 1.28 15.54
C TRP A 4 -16.48 0.54 14.22
N GLY A 5 -17.30 -0.46 13.88
CA GLY A 5 -17.19 -1.22 12.64
C GLY A 5 -17.57 -0.38 11.42
N LYS A 6 -18.58 0.48 11.54
CA LYS A 6 -18.97 1.42 10.46
C LYS A 6 -17.93 2.52 10.24
N ASN A 7 -17.30 3.02 11.31
CA ASN A 7 -16.30 4.07 11.20
C ASN A 7 -15.00 3.54 10.58
N THR A 8 -14.51 2.37 11.03
CA THR A 8 -13.38 1.69 10.37
C THR A 8 -13.70 1.33 8.93
N GLU A 9 -14.95 0.92 8.63
CA GLU A 9 -15.39 0.63 7.27
C GLU A 9 -15.32 1.85 6.33
N ASN A 10 -15.74 3.00 6.83
CA ASN A 10 -15.71 4.24 6.05
C ASN A 10 -14.27 4.73 5.81
N GLN A 11 -13.39 4.58 6.81
CA GLN A 11 -12.00 5.02 6.71
C GLN A 11 -11.20 4.19 5.69
N TYR A 12 -11.40 2.87 5.57
CA TYR A 12 -10.67 2.11 4.56
C TYR A 12 -11.20 2.36 3.14
N LYS A 13 -12.52 2.58 2.97
CA LYS A 13 -13.08 2.97 1.65
C LYS A 13 -12.47 4.28 1.18
N LYS A 14 -12.28 5.23 2.11
CA LYS A 14 -11.53 6.46 1.87
C LYS A 14 -10.08 6.19 1.44
N ALA A 15 -9.39 5.25 2.08
CA ALA A 15 -8.03 4.86 1.71
C ALA A 15 -7.94 4.30 0.28
N GLY A 16 -8.88 3.42 -0.10
CA GLY A 16 -8.99 2.89 -1.46
C GLY A 16 -9.25 4.01 -2.48
N ALA A 17 -10.18 4.91 -2.18
CA ALA A 17 -10.45 6.07 -3.02
C ALA A 17 -9.23 6.99 -3.19
N TYR A 18 -8.38 7.15 -2.17
CA TYR A 18 -7.13 7.91 -2.28
C TYR A 18 -6.13 7.24 -3.22
N LEU A 19 -6.02 5.92 -3.21
CA LEU A 19 -5.19 5.21 -4.18
C LEU A 19 -5.73 5.40 -5.60
N GLU A 20 -7.03 5.23 -5.82
CA GLU A 20 -7.62 5.44 -7.15
C GLU A 20 -7.45 6.89 -7.64
N TYR A 21 -7.66 7.87 -6.74
CA TYR A 21 -7.46 9.28 -7.06
C TYR A 21 -5.99 9.59 -7.41
N GLY A 22 -5.04 9.01 -6.68
CA GLY A 22 -3.61 9.09 -7.02
C GLY A 22 -3.33 8.55 -8.43
N SER A 23 -3.92 7.41 -8.79
CA SER A 23 -3.77 6.83 -10.13
C SER A 23 -4.36 7.71 -11.23
N LEU A 24 -5.46 8.41 -10.97
CA LEU A 24 -5.99 9.41 -11.90
C LEU A 24 -5.07 10.63 -12.03
N LEU A 25 -4.47 11.10 -10.92
CA LEU A 25 -3.53 12.21 -10.94
C LEU A 25 -2.27 11.88 -11.77
N ILE A 26 -1.82 10.62 -11.77
CA ILE A 26 -0.74 10.17 -12.66
C ILE A 26 -1.09 10.35 -14.13
N LYS A 27 -2.33 10.00 -14.53
CA LYS A 27 -2.82 10.22 -15.90
C LYS A 27 -2.90 11.70 -16.28
N LEU A 28 -3.00 12.58 -15.28
CA LEU A 28 -2.99 14.04 -15.44
C LEU A 28 -1.59 14.65 -15.25
N GLU A 29 -0.54 13.82 -15.22
CA GLU A 29 0.86 14.20 -15.02
C GLU A 29 1.17 14.89 -13.67
N LYS A 30 0.25 14.84 -12.70
CA LYS A 30 0.38 15.44 -11.36
C LYS A 30 1.05 14.47 -10.38
N LYS A 31 2.29 14.07 -10.68
CA LYS A 31 3.01 12.99 -9.95
C LYS A 31 3.21 13.27 -8.46
N ASP A 32 3.54 14.50 -8.07
CA ASP A 32 3.80 14.83 -6.66
C ASP A 32 2.54 14.70 -5.80
N ARG A 33 1.40 15.18 -6.33
CA ARG A 33 0.11 15.02 -5.67
C ARG A 33 -0.34 13.58 -5.63
N ALA A 34 -0.09 12.81 -6.68
CA ALA A 34 -0.40 11.37 -6.67
C ALA A 34 0.32 10.65 -5.53
N LEU A 35 1.62 10.96 -5.33
CA LEU A 35 2.42 10.38 -4.25
C LEU A 35 1.89 10.74 -2.86
N GLU A 36 1.42 11.97 -2.66
CA GLU A 36 0.79 12.41 -1.42
C GLU A 36 -0.42 11.53 -1.08
N PHE A 37 -1.37 11.38 -2.01
CA PHE A 37 -2.56 10.56 -1.80
C PHE A 37 -2.25 9.08 -1.63
N TYR A 38 -1.27 8.54 -2.36
CA TYR A 38 -0.81 7.16 -2.15
C TYR A 38 -0.29 6.94 -0.72
N LYS A 39 0.49 7.87 -0.19
CA LYS A 39 1.00 7.81 1.20
C LYS A 39 -0.12 7.97 2.22
N GLU A 40 -1.06 8.87 2.01
CA GLU A 40 -2.21 9.04 2.90
C GLU A 40 -3.08 7.78 2.95
N GLY A 41 -3.44 7.21 1.79
CA GLY A 41 -4.20 5.97 1.71
C GLY A 41 -3.49 4.81 2.40
N GLN A 42 -2.18 4.67 2.16
CA GLN A 42 -1.36 3.67 2.86
C GLN A 42 -1.38 3.87 4.38
N GLN A 43 -1.23 5.09 4.88
CA GLN A 43 -1.25 5.35 6.33
C GLN A 43 -2.57 4.96 6.96
N ILE A 44 -3.70 5.21 6.28
CA ILE A 44 -5.02 4.78 6.76
C ILE A 44 -5.09 3.26 6.84
N TYR A 45 -4.64 2.54 5.80
CA TYR A 45 -4.60 1.07 5.85
C TYR A 45 -3.71 0.53 6.98
N ILE A 46 -2.52 1.11 7.18
CA ILE A 46 -1.60 0.71 8.26
C ILE A 46 -2.22 0.97 9.64
N ARG A 47 -2.88 2.12 9.85
CA ARG A 47 -3.48 2.46 11.15
C ARG A 47 -4.65 1.55 11.50
N ASN A 48 -5.46 1.16 10.51
CA ASN A 48 -6.69 0.39 10.76
C ASN A 48 -6.47 -1.13 10.75
N TYR A 49 -5.60 -1.64 9.86
CA TYR A 49 -5.37 -3.08 9.71
C TYR A 49 -3.98 -3.54 10.13
N GLY A 50 -3.09 -2.60 10.46
CA GLY A 50 -1.70 -2.90 10.73
C GLY A 50 -0.90 -3.15 9.46
N LYS A 51 0.37 -3.52 9.67
CA LYS A 51 1.32 -3.78 8.57
C LYS A 51 0.96 -5.05 7.80
N ARG A 52 0.40 -6.07 8.46
CA ARG A 52 0.15 -7.41 7.90
C ARG A 52 -1.29 -7.56 7.44
N HIS A 53 -1.62 -6.94 6.32
CA HIS A 53 -2.97 -6.99 5.75
C HIS A 53 -2.93 -6.89 4.22
N PRO A 54 -3.82 -7.58 3.47
CA PRO A 54 -3.88 -7.49 2.02
C PRO A 54 -4.01 -6.05 1.50
N PHE A 55 -4.83 -5.20 2.13
CA PHE A 55 -4.93 -3.79 1.72
C PHE A 55 -3.65 -2.98 1.95
N THR A 56 -2.94 -3.25 3.05
CA THR A 56 -1.64 -2.62 3.31
C THR A 56 -0.61 -3.08 2.28
N SER A 57 -0.58 -4.37 1.95
CA SER A 57 0.25 -4.94 0.87
C SER A 57 -0.08 -4.28 -0.48
N ASN A 58 -1.35 -4.16 -0.83
CA ASN A 58 -1.78 -3.49 -2.07
C ASN A 58 -1.28 -2.04 -2.15
N SER A 59 -1.34 -1.29 -1.04
CA SER A 59 -0.82 0.09 -1.02
C SER A 59 0.69 0.17 -1.27
N TYR A 60 1.47 -0.82 -0.83
CA TYR A 60 2.90 -0.92 -1.16
C TYR A 60 3.12 -1.25 -2.63
N LEU A 61 2.28 -2.11 -3.22
CA LEU A 61 2.32 -2.41 -4.65
C LEU A 61 2.10 -1.14 -5.49
N THR A 62 1.06 -0.36 -5.15
CA THR A 62 0.77 0.93 -5.82
C THR A 62 1.93 1.91 -5.75
N LEU A 63 2.60 2.03 -4.59
CA LEU A 63 3.80 2.85 -4.46
C LEU A 63 4.99 2.29 -5.27
N GLY A 64 5.12 0.97 -5.34
CA GLY A 64 6.11 0.31 -6.20
C GLY A 64 5.93 0.69 -7.67
N ASP A 65 4.70 0.57 -8.18
CA ASP A 65 4.35 0.94 -9.56
C ASP A 65 4.63 2.43 -9.83
N PHE A 66 4.27 3.31 -8.90
CA PHE A 66 4.57 4.74 -9.00
C PHE A 66 6.08 5.00 -9.15
N TYR A 67 6.90 4.35 -8.33
CA TYR A 67 8.35 4.54 -8.37
C TYR A 67 8.96 3.93 -9.64
N LEU A 68 8.43 2.80 -10.12
CA LEU A 68 8.85 2.20 -11.38
C LEU A 68 8.57 3.14 -12.55
N GLN A 69 7.37 3.71 -12.63
CA GLN A 69 7.00 4.72 -13.64
C GLN A 69 7.81 6.02 -13.54
N SER A 70 8.42 6.27 -12.37
CA SER A 70 9.30 7.42 -12.13
C SER A 70 10.78 7.09 -12.35
N ASN A 71 11.10 5.91 -12.90
CA ASN A 71 12.45 5.40 -13.11
C ASN A 71 13.29 5.28 -11.81
N LYS A 72 12.62 5.19 -10.65
CA LYS A 72 13.24 5.05 -9.33
C LYS A 72 13.26 3.58 -8.92
N ILE A 73 14.10 2.80 -9.62
CA ILE A 73 14.09 1.33 -9.58
C ILE A 73 14.31 0.77 -8.17
N GLU A 74 15.28 1.29 -7.42
CA GLU A 74 15.56 0.82 -6.05
C GLU A 74 14.36 1.00 -5.11
N LEU A 75 13.68 2.15 -5.20
CA LEU A 75 12.49 2.42 -4.40
C LEU A 75 11.32 1.54 -4.83
N ALA A 76 11.17 1.26 -6.12
CA ALA A 76 10.17 0.32 -6.61
C ALA A 76 10.40 -1.08 -6.03
N LEU A 77 11.64 -1.58 -6.10
CA LEU A 77 12.05 -2.88 -5.57
C LEU A 77 11.74 -2.99 -4.07
N ILE A 78 12.12 -1.98 -3.27
CA ILE A 78 11.85 -1.95 -1.82
C ILE A 78 10.34 -2.02 -1.55
N ASN A 79 9.53 -1.31 -2.32
CA ASN A 79 8.08 -1.31 -2.13
C ASN A 79 7.43 -2.62 -2.57
N TYR A 80 7.87 -3.24 -3.66
CA TYR A 80 7.41 -4.58 -4.04
C TYR A 80 7.79 -5.64 -2.99
N GLN A 81 9.02 -5.61 -2.47
CA GLN A 81 9.43 -6.49 -1.37
C GLN A 81 8.56 -6.30 -0.13
N LYS A 82 8.25 -5.05 0.24
CA LYS A 82 7.30 -4.75 1.31
C LYS A 82 5.89 -5.28 1.00
N SER A 83 5.39 -5.12 -0.21
CA SER A 83 4.08 -5.70 -0.59
C SER A 83 4.05 -7.22 -0.36
N ILE A 84 5.11 -7.92 -0.78
CA ILE A 84 5.26 -9.37 -0.64
C ILE A 84 5.37 -9.77 0.83
N ILE A 85 6.23 -9.12 1.62
CA ILE A 85 6.38 -9.45 3.04
C ILE A 85 5.06 -9.24 3.78
N GLN A 86 4.28 -8.23 3.43
CA GLN A 86 3.07 -7.88 4.15
C GLN A 86 1.93 -8.89 3.89
N ILE A 87 1.91 -9.52 2.71
CA ILE A 87 0.97 -10.61 2.37
C ILE A 87 1.50 -12.00 2.72
N GLN A 88 2.81 -12.23 2.62
CA GLN A 88 3.46 -13.46 3.06
C GLN A 88 3.52 -13.57 4.56
N SER A 89 3.65 -12.48 5.32
CA SER A 89 3.54 -12.55 6.79
C SER A 89 2.14 -12.97 7.24
N SER A 90 1.10 -12.73 6.42
CA SER A 90 -0.25 -13.27 6.65
C SER A 90 -0.42 -14.71 6.16
N LEU A 91 0.46 -15.24 5.30
CA LEU A 91 0.32 -16.56 4.68
C LEU A 91 1.43 -17.58 5.07
N VAL A 92 2.58 -17.13 5.56
CA VAL A 92 3.84 -17.90 5.60
C VAL A 92 4.75 -17.40 6.74
N ILE A 93 4.51 -17.89 7.95
CA ILE A 93 5.59 -17.97 8.96
C ILE A 93 6.65 -19.01 8.55
N ASN A 94 6.44 -19.84 7.51
CA ASN A 94 7.07 -21.16 7.50
C ASN A 94 8.15 -21.51 6.44
N ARG A 95 8.56 -20.70 5.44
CA ARG A 95 9.54 -21.26 4.44
C ARG A 95 10.71 -20.45 3.90
N PHE A 96 10.80 -19.12 4.01
CA PHE A 96 11.81 -18.40 3.20
C PHE A 96 12.81 -17.51 3.92
N TYR A 97 12.68 -17.28 5.23
CA TYR A 97 13.68 -16.48 5.98
C TYR A 97 15.01 -17.21 6.26
N ARG A 98 15.22 -18.44 5.77
CA ARG A 98 16.40 -19.26 6.11
C ARG A 98 17.63 -19.06 5.20
N TYR A 99 17.55 -18.30 4.10
CA TYR A 99 18.63 -18.34 3.09
C TYR A 99 19.23 -17.01 2.62
N LEU A 100 18.95 -15.86 3.23
CA LEU A 100 19.59 -14.60 2.84
C LEU A 100 19.92 -13.68 4.04
N ILE A 101 20.88 -14.13 4.87
CA ILE A 101 21.88 -13.26 5.53
C ILE A 101 23.24 -13.82 5.13
#